data_AF-A0A829Y4Z6-F1
#
_entry.id   AF-A0A829Y4Z6-F1
#
_cell.length_a   1.000
_cell.length_b   1.000
_cell.length_c   1.000
_cell.angle_alpha   90.00
_cell.angle_beta   90.00
_cell.angle_gamma   90.00
#
_symmetry.space_group_name_H-M   'P 1'
#
loop_
_entity.id
_entity.type
_entity.pdbx_description
1 polymer ?
#
loop_
_entity_poly.entity_id
_entity_poly.type
_entity_poly.pdbx_seq_one_letter_code
_entity_poly.pdbx_strand_id
1 'polypeptide(L)'
;MTALYLAISFLTRFTAMQSRKLHGLIAFALFLVAAVVYSALSDKPVDLWRVALWSMIGVGSYMVLSRLFGFDPHRTRIAECAPAYMHYVDRWELRLGQATLSMLGGIVVAARLFDAEYFVTAVVSGTLSAWTYFAFRWYVGGYRSPAAVRK
;
A
#
# COMPACT_ATOMS: atom_id res chain seq x y z
N MET A 1 32.17 -9.42 14.63
CA MET A 1 31.42 -9.48 13.35
C MET A 1 29.90 -9.35 13.51
N THR A 2 29.29 -9.90 14.55
CA THR A 2 27.84 -9.89 14.81
C THR A 2 27.24 -8.49 15.04
N ALA A 3 27.94 -7.61 15.79
CA ALA A 3 27.46 -6.25 16.07
C ALA A 3 27.42 -5.35 14.82
N LEU A 4 28.39 -5.48 13.92
CA LEU A 4 28.44 -4.74 12.66
C LEU A 4 27.33 -5.19 11.70
N TYR A 5 27.04 -6.50 11.65
CA TYR A 5 25.92 -7.05 10.87
C TYR A 5 24.56 -6.59 11.40
N LEU A 6 24.39 -6.52 12.72
CA LEU A 6 23.19 -5.99 13.36
C LEU A 6 23.01 -4.50 13.08
N ALA A 7 24.08 -3.71 13.16
CA ALA A 7 24.04 -2.28 12.85
C ALA A 7 23.69 -2.01 11.38
N ILE A 8 24.30 -2.73 10.44
CA ILE A 8 24.00 -2.62 9.00
C ILE A 8 22.56 -3.08 8.70
N SER A 9 22.11 -4.17 9.31
CA SER A 9 20.74 -4.66 9.18
C SER A 9 19.71 -3.69 9.77
N PHE A 10 20.06 -3.02 10.87
CA PHE A 10 19.21 -2.02 11.50
C PHE A 10 19.10 -0.75 10.64
N LEU A 11 20.23 -0.23 10.16
CA LEU A 11 20.28 0.94 9.27
C LEU A 11 19.52 0.70 7.95
N THR A 12 19.73 -0.45 7.31
CA THR A 12 19.01 -0.81 6.07
C THR A 12 17.51 -0.99 6.29
N ARG A 13 17.08 -1.54 7.44
CA ARG A 13 15.66 -1.61 7.79
C ARG A 13 15.07 -0.23 8.08
N PHE A 14 15.84 0.65 8.73
CA PHE A 14 15.39 2.00 9.08
C PHE A 14 15.16 2.86 7.83
N THR A 15 16.11 2.88 6.89
CA THR A 15 15.98 3.61 5.62
C THR A 15 14.83 3.04 4.77
N ALA A 16 14.67 1.71 4.72
CA ALA A 16 13.55 1.07 4.05
C ALA A 16 12.19 1.41 4.68
N MET A 17 12.12 1.57 6.01
CA MET A 17 10.89 1.97 6.69
C MET A 17 10.55 3.45 6.46
N GLN A 18 11.53 4.35 6.48
CA GLN A 18 11.32 5.77 6.17
C GLN A 18 10.84 5.96 4.73
N SER A 19 11.45 5.24 3.79
CA SER A 19 11.01 5.21 2.39
C SER A 19 9.56 4.72 2.26
N ARG A 20 9.15 3.65 2.96
CA ARG A 20 7.75 3.17 2.94
C ARG A 20 6.75 4.19 3.46
N LYS A 21 7.07 4.89 4.55
CA LYS A 21 6.22 5.95 5.12
C LYS A 21 6.09 7.13 4.15
N LEU A 22 7.20 7.57 3.55
CA LEU A 22 7.21 8.64 2.56
C LEU A 22 6.36 8.27 1.33
N HIS A 23 6.50 7.05 0.80
CA HIS A 23 5.66 6.59 -0.31
C HIS A 23 4.17 6.57 0.06
N GLY A 24 3.83 6.23 1.30
CA GLY A 24 2.45 6.31 1.81
C GLY A 24 1.92 7.73 1.84
N LEU A 25 2.72 8.67 2.35
CA LEU A 25 2.38 10.09 2.40
C LEU A 25 2.19 10.67 1.00
N ILE A 26 3.09 10.37 0.06
CA ILE A 26 2.99 10.83 -1.33
C ILE A 26 1.74 10.26 -2.00
N ALA A 27 1.47 8.97 -1.85
CA ALA A 27 0.29 8.35 -2.42
C ALA A 27 -1.02 8.91 -1.84
N PHE A 28 -1.04 9.18 -0.54
CA PHE A 28 -2.14 9.85 0.13
C PHE A 28 -2.35 11.26 -0.43
N ALA A 29 -1.29 12.06 -0.55
CA ALA A 29 -1.36 13.41 -1.10
C ALA A 29 -1.84 13.41 -2.56
N LEU A 30 -1.32 12.49 -3.39
CA LEU A 30 -1.75 12.33 -4.78
C LEU A 30 -3.23 11.98 -4.87
N PHE A 31 -3.73 11.11 -3.99
CA PHE A 31 -5.14 10.75 -3.97
C PHE A 31 -6.04 11.91 -3.56
N LEU A 32 -5.62 12.73 -2.58
CA LEU A 32 -6.33 13.95 -2.23
C LEU A 32 -6.38 14.96 -3.37
N VAL A 33 -5.26 15.17 -4.07
CA VAL A 33 -5.22 16.02 -5.27
C VAL A 33 -6.21 15.49 -6.32
N ALA A 34 -6.23 14.18 -6.56
CA ALA A 34 -7.17 13.58 -7.50
C ALA A 34 -8.64 13.79 -7.07
N ALA A 35 -8.95 13.71 -5.78
CA ALA A 35 -10.29 13.98 -5.26
C ALA A 35 -10.72 15.45 -5.44
N VAL A 36 -9.80 16.39 -5.23
CA VAL A 36 -10.05 17.83 -5.48
C VAL A 36 -10.29 18.09 -6.97
N VAL A 37 -9.45 17.53 -7.84
CA VAL A 37 -9.61 17.65 -9.30
C VAL A 37 -10.94 17.05 -9.74
N TYR A 38 -11.33 15.89 -9.21
CA TYR A 38 -12.61 15.27 -9.51
C TYR A 38 -13.80 16.16 -9.08
N SER A 39 -13.75 16.73 -7.88
CA SER A 39 -14.80 17.64 -7.39
C SER A 39 -14.95 18.86 -8.30
N ALA A 40 -13.82 19.46 -8.71
CA ALA A 40 -13.81 20.61 -9.61
C ALA A 40 -14.32 20.30 -11.03
N LEU A 41 -14.05 19.09 -11.55
CA LEU A 41 -14.48 18.70 -12.90
C LEU A 41 -15.91 18.17 -12.97
N SER A 42 -16.46 17.69 -11.85
CA SER A 42 -17.79 17.07 -11.81
C SER A 42 -18.87 17.97 -11.23
N ASP A 43 -18.52 19.16 -10.72
CA ASP A 43 -19.38 20.06 -9.94
C ASP A 43 -20.11 19.35 -8.77
N LYS A 44 -19.58 18.20 -8.33
CA LYS A 44 -20.12 17.45 -7.20
C LYS A 44 -19.38 17.83 -5.93
N PRO A 45 -20.10 18.17 -4.85
CA PRO A 45 -19.47 18.42 -3.56
C PRO A 45 -18.84 17.12 -3.05
N VAL A 46 -17.53 17.16 -2.83
CA VAL A 46 -16.78 16.05 -2.22
C VAL A 46 -16.42 16.43 -0.79
N ASP A 47 -16.80 15.59 0.17
CA ASP A 47 -16.38 15.73 1.56
C ASP A 47 -14.90 15.32 1.69
N LEU A 48 -14.02 16.31 1.51
CA LEU A 48 -12.56 16.11 1.56
C LEU A 48 -12.08 15.62 2.94
N TRP A 49 -12.78 15.96 4.02
CA TRP A 49 -12.40 15.50 5.36
C TRP A 49 -12.59 14.00 5.50
N ARG A 50 -13.75 13.48 5.07
CA ARG A 50 -14.01 12.02 5.07
C ARG A 50 -13.10 11.29 4.10
N VAL A 51 -12.87 11.85 2.92
CA VAL A 51 -11.92 11.28 1.96
C VAL A 51 -10.52 11.18 2.58
N ALA A 52 -10.04 12.22 3.26
CA ALA A 52 -8.75 12.21 3.93
C ALA A 52 -8.70 11.18 5.07
N LEU A 53 -9.72 11.15 5.94
CA LEU A 53 -9.78 10.21 7.05
C LEU A 53 -9.71 8.75 6.56
N TRP A 54 -10.61 8.38 5.66
CA TRP A 54 -10.72 7.00 5.17
C TRP A 54 -9.54 6.61 4.28
N SER A 55 -8.94 7.57 3.57
CA SER A 55 -7.70 7.32 2.83
C SER A 55 -6.51 7.03 3.75
N MET A 56 -6.42 7.74 4.88
CA MET A 56 -5.38 7.47 5.88
C MET A 56 -5.59 6.10 6.52
N ILE A 57 -6.83 5.76 6.87
CA ILE A 57 -7.19 4.44 7.40
C ILE A 57 -6.85 3.34 6.39
N GLY A 58 -7.19 3.52 5.11
CA GLY A 58 -6.90 2.56 4.04
C GLY A 58 -5.41 2.31 3.87
N VAL A 59 -4.62 3.36 3.62
CA VAL A 59 -3.16 3.23 3.46
C VAL A 59 -2.51 2.66 4.72
N GLY A 60 -2.92 3.14 5.91
CA GLY A 60 -2.37 2.70 7.19
C GLY A 60 -2.66 1.24 7.49
N SER A 61 -3.93 0.81 7.39
CA SER A 61 -4.33 -0.57 7.61
C SER A 61 -3.71 -1.51 6.57
N TYR A 62 -3.64 -1.10 5.30
CA TYR A 62 -2.91 -1.84 4.28
C TYR A 62 -1.44 -2.05 4.63
N MET A 63 -0.74 -1.00 5.08
CA MET A 63 0.66 -1.08 5.49
C MET A 63 0.87 -2.04 6.67
N VAL A 64 -0.03 -2.02 7.66
CA VAL A 64 0.04 -2.88 8.85
C VAL A 64 -0.25 -4.33 8.47
N LEU A 65 -1.34 -4.57 7.75
CA LEU A 65 -1.76 -5.90 7.33
C LEU A 65 -0.73 -6.53 6.37
N SER A 66 -0.15 -5.74 5.47
CA SER A 66 0.95 -6.19 4.60
C SER A 66 2.21 -6.63 5.37
N ARG A 67 2.38 -6.17 6.62
CA ARG A 67 3.46 -6.66 7.50
C ARG A 67 3.05 -7.91 8.27
N LEU A 68 1.80 -7.96 8.74
CA LEU A 68 1.26 -9.08 9.53
C LEU A 68 1.11 -10.34 8.69
N PHE A 69 0.61 -10.22 7.46
CA PHE A 69 0.56 -11.32 6.49
C PHE A 69 1.93 -11.59 5.84
N GLY A 70 3.02 -11.27 6.55
CA GLY A 70 4.40 -11.37 6.09
C GLY A 70 4.67 -12.71 5.41
N PHE A 71 5.21 -12.65 4.19
CA PHE A 71 5.43 -13.83 3.37
C PHE A 71 6.80 -14.46 3.58
N ASP A 72 6.83 -15.79 3.56
CA ASP A 72 8.02 -16.64 3.52
C ASP A 72 8.71 -16.52 2.14
N PRO A 73 9.94 -15.98 2.06
CA PRO A 73 10.65 -15.76 0.79
C PRO A 73 10.92 -17.04 -0.02
N HIS A 74 10.68 -18.22 0.52
CA HIS A 74 10.89 -19.51 -0.16
C HIS A 74 9.66 -20.03 -0.93
N ARG A 75 8.52 -19.34 -0.90
CA ARG A 75 7.26 -19.79 -1.53
C ARG A 75 6.93 -19.11 -2.88
N THR A 76 7.91 -18.53 -3.56
CA THR A 76 7.68 -18.02 -4.93
C THR A 76 7.61 -19.20 -5.90
N ARG A 77 6.50 -19.33 -6.63
CA ARG A 77 6.32 -20.40 -7.64
C ARG A 77 7.02 -20.10 -8.98
N ILE A 78 7.65 -18.93 -9.07
CA ILE A 78 8.21 -18.40 -10.31
C ILE A 78 9.73 -18.53 -10.30
N ALA A 79 10.29 -19.03 -11.41
CA ALA A 79 11.72 -19.14 -11.63
C ALA A 79 12.43 -17.78 -11.53
N GLU A 80 13.64 -17.74 -10.95
CA GLU A 80 14.39 -16.49 -10.70
C GLU A 80 14.70 -15.65 -11.96
N CYS A 81 14.68 -16.28 -13.13
CA CYS A 81 14.91 -15.66 -14.43
C CYS A 81 13.64 -15.07 -15.07
N ALA A 82 12.48 -15.19 -14.41
CA ALA A 82 11.24 -14.67 -14.96
C ALA A 82 11.24 -13.13 -15.01
N PRO A 83 10.48 -12.54 -15.95
CA PRO A 83 10.33 -11.10 -16.04
C PRO A 83 9.86 -10.48 -14.72
N ALA A 84 10.31 -9.26 -14.43
CA ALA A 84 9.97 -8.56 -13.18
C ALA A 84 8.45 -8.42 -12.94
N TYR A 85 7.64 -8.33 -14.01
CA TYR A 85 6.18 -8.26 -13.90
C TYR A 85 5.55 -9.60 -13.45
N MET A 86 6.16 -10.74 -13.75
CA MET A 86 5.64 -12.06 -13.32
C MET A 86 5.85 -12.26 -11.83
N HIS A 87 7.06 -11.95 -11.32
CA HIS A 87 7.33 -11.91 -9.89
C HIS A 87 6.45 -10.90 -9.14
N TYR A 88 5.90 -9.91 -9.84
CA TYR A 88 4.95 -8.96 -9.30
C TYR A 88 3.54 -9.51 -9.19
N VAL A 89 3.02 -10.16 -10.24
CA VAL A 89 1.69 -10.79 -10.20
C VAL A 89 1.66 -11.89 -9.12
N ASP A 90 2.71 -12.71 -9.02
CA ASP A 90 2.84 -13.73 -7.98
C ASP A 90 2.87 -13.12 -6.57
N ARG A 91 3.64 -12.05 -6.37
CA ARG A 91 3.62 -11.30 -5.10
C ARG A 91 2.28 -10.60 -4.86
N TRP A 92 1.55 -10.20 -5.89
CA TRP A 92 0.24 -9.58 -5.77
C TRP A 92 -0.81 -10.60 -5.34
N GLU A 93 -0.88 -11.76 -5.99
CA GLU A 93 -1.76 -12.86 -5.59
C GLU A 93 -1.45 -13.35 -4.16
N LEU A 94 -0.16 -13.49 -3.81
CA LEU A 94 0.25 -14.08 -2.54
C LEU A 94 0.36 -13.10 -1.36
N ARG A 95 0.75 -11.83 -1.57
CA ARG A 95 0.87 -10.81 -0.49
C ARG A 95 -0.33 -9.87 -0.43
N LEU A 96 -0.86 -9.46 -1.59
CA LEU A 96 -1.79 -8.34 -1.66
C LEU A 96 -3.25 -8.77 -1.58
N GLY A 97 -3.63 -9.92 -2.13
CA GLY A 97 -5.01 -10.39 -2.06
C GLY A 97 -5.51 -10.42 -0.61
N GLN A 98 -4.77 -11.06 0.30
CA GLN A 98 -5.18 -11.16 1.70
C GLN A 98 -5.09 -9.84 2.47
N ALA A 99 -4.02 -9.06 2.29
CA ALA A 99 -3.89 -7.75 2.93
C ALA A 99 -4.98 -6.78 2.47
N THR A 100 -5.31 -6.79 1.17
CA THR A 100 -6.34 -5.93 0.58
C THR A 100 -7.74 -6.38 0.98
N LEU A 101 -8.04 -7.68 0.98
CA LEU A 101 -9.32 -8.21 1.42
C LEU A 101 -9.54 -8.00 2.93
N SER A 102 -8.50 -8.17 3.75
CA SER A 102 -8.59 -7.92 5.19
C SER A 102 -8.73 -6.43 5.49
N MET A 103 -8.01 -5.57 4.76
CA MET A 103 -8.15 -4.12 4.82
C MET A 103 -9.58 -3.70 4.44
N LEU A 104 -10.08 -4.21 3.30
CA LEU A 104 -11.43 -3.93 2.81
C LEU A 104 -12.48 -4.41 3.81
N GLY A 105 -12.36 -5.63 4.34
CA GLY A 105 -13.25 -6.14 5.37
C GLY A 105 -13.26 -5.26 6.62
N GLY A 106 -12.08 -4.83 7.07
CA GLY A 106 -11.93 -3.90 8.19
C GLY A 106 -12.58 -2.53 7.93
N ILE A 107 -12.36 -1.95 6.75
CA ILE A 107 -12.99 -0.69 6.33
C ILE A 107 -14.51 -0.84 6.25
N VAL A 108 -15.00 -1.93 5.68
CA VAL A 108 -16.45 -2.20 5.55
C VAL A 108 -17.10 -2.28 6.93
N VAL A 109 -16.51 -3.04 7.86
CA VAL A 109 -17.03 -3.15 9.23
C VAL A 109 -16.96 -1.81 9.95
N ALA A 110 -15.81 -1.12 9.90
CA ALA A 110 -15.65 0.18 10.55
C ALA A 110 -16.60 1.25 9.98
N ALA A 111 -16.74 1.31 8.65
CA ALA A 111 -17.65 2.25 8.00
C ALA A 111 -19.11 1.93 8.34
N ARG A 112 -19.50 0.66 8.41
CA ARG A 112 -20.86 0.29 8.84
C ARG A 112 -21.16 0.67 10.28
N LEU A 113 -20.17 0.62 11.17
CA LEU A 113 -20.36 0.93 12.59
C LEU A 113 -20.30 2.44 12.89
N PHE A 114 -19.43 3.19 12.19
CA PHE A 114 -19.10 4.57 12.55
C PHE A 114 -19.42 5.61 11.47
N ASP A 115 -19.68 5.20 10.22
CA ASP A 115 -19.89 6.12 9.10
C ASP A 115 -20.83 5.55 8.01
N ALA A 116 -21.97 5.01 8.43
CA ALA A 116 -22.88 4.27 7.55
C ALA A 116 -23.48 5.15 6.44
N GLU A 117 -23.73 6.43 6.73
CA GLU A 117 -24.27 7.41 5.77
C GLU A 117 -23.29 7.69 4.62
N TYR A 118 -21.98 7.64 4.90
CA TYR A 118 -20.91 7.85 3.91
C TYR A 118 -20.15 6.57 3.60
N PHE A 119 -20.81 5.41 3.74
CA PHE A 119 -20.21 4.08 3.57
C PHE A 119 -19.49 3.93 2.22
N VAL A 120 -20.11 4.40 1.12
CA VAL A 120 -19.51 4.32 -0.21
C VAL A 120 -18.23 5.15 -0.27
N THR A 121 -18.24 6.37 0.25
CA THR A 121 -17.06 7.24 0.32
C THR A 121 -15.95 6.57 1.13
N ALA A 122 -16.28 5.98 2.28
CA ALA A 122 -15.33 5.28 3.13
C ALA A 122 -14.65 4.11 2.40
N VAL A 123 -15.44 3.24 1.78
CA VAL A 123 -14.93 2.07 1.05
C VAL A 123 -14.12 2.49 -0.17
N VAL A 124 -14.63 3.42 -0.98
CA VAL A 124 -13.96 3.87 -2.21
C VAL A 124 -12.66 4.60 -1.90
N SER A 125 -12.68 5.59 -1.01
CA SER A 125 -11.47 6.35 -0.68
C SER A 125 -10.42 5.52 0.03
N GLY A 126 -10.82 4.69 1.01
CA GLY A 126 -9.90 3.79 1.69
C GLY A 126 -9.28 2.75 0.76
N THR A 127 -10.05 2.20 -0.18
CA THR A 127 -9.55 1.20 -1.12
C THR A 127 -8.66 1.83 -2.21
N LEU A 128 -9.10 2.94 -2.83
CA LEU A 128 -8.35 3.57 -3.92
C LEU A 128 -7.06 4.24 -3.45
N SER A 129 -7.03 4.81 -2.25
CA SER A 129 -5.80 5.36 -1.68
C SER A 129 -4.76 4.28 -1.37
N ALA A 130 -5.19 3.13 -0.83
CA ALA A 130 -4.33 1.97 -0.61
C ALA A 130 -3.79 1.40 -1.95
N TRP A 131 -4.64 1.39 -2.99
CA TRP A 131 -4.22 1.04 -4.34
C TRP A 131 -3.23 2.04 -4.94
N THR A 132 -3.46 3.34 -4.75
CA THR A 132 -2.51 4.40 -5.16
C THR A 132 -1.16 4.18 -4.49
N TYR A 133 -1.13 3.88 -3.20
CA TYR A 133 0.10 3.55 -2.47
C TYR A 133 0.80 2.32 -3.06
N PHE A 134 0.03 1.28 -3.34
CA PHE A 134 0.57 0.06 -3.93
C PHE A 134 1.16 0.30 -5.33
N ALA A 135 0.40 0.94 -6.21
CA ALA A 135 0.81 1.25 -7.58
C ALA A 135 2.04 2.18 -7.59
N PHE A 136 2.05 3.21 -6.74
CA PHE A 136 3.20 4.10 -6.63
C PHE A 136 4.47 3.34 -6.22
N ARG A 137 4.36 2.42 -5.25
CA ARG A 137 5.48 1.59 -4.80
C ARG A 137 5.97 0.60 -5.87
N TRP A 138 5.07 0.17 -6.76
CA TRP A 138 5.44 -0.59 -7.95
C TRP A 138 6.32 0.25 -8.90
N TYR A 139 5.83 1.43 -9.30
CA TYR A 139 6.54 2.30 -10.25
C TYR A 139 7.90 2.79 -9.75
N VAL A 140 8.03 3.11 -8.46
CA VAL A 140 9.29 3.61 -7.86
C VAL A 140 10.29 2.46 -7.58
N GLY A 141 9.98 1.22 -7.96
CA GLY A 141 10.91 0.10 -7.87
C GLY A 141 11.04 -0.52 -6.47
N GLY A 142 10.06 -0.30 -5.59
CA GLY A 142 10.06 -0.83 -4.21
C GLY A 142 9.97 -2.36 -4.09
N TYR A 143 9.94 -3.08 -5.23
CA TYR A 143 9.87 -4.54 -5.32
C TYR A 143 10.99 -5.16 -6.17
N ARG A 144 11.98 -4.38 -6.63
CA ARG A 144 13.13 -4.91 -7.39
C ARG A 144 13.83 -6.02 -6.60
N SER A 145 14.03 -7.17 -7.25
CA SER A 145 14.77 -8.28 -6.65
C SER A 145 16.25 -7.90 -6.52
N PRO A 146 16.94 -8.21 -5.41
CA PRO A 146 18.38 -7.91 -5.25
C PRO A 146 19.26 -8.44 -6.39
N ALA A 147 18.82 -9.52 -7.07
CA ALA A 147 19.49 -10.10 -8.22
C ALA A 147 19.53 -9.17 -9.46
N ALA A 148 18.59 -8.22 -9.58
CA ALA A 148 18.53 -7.31 -10.73
C ALA A 148 19.50 -6.12 -10.64
N VAL A 149 20.18 -5.94 -9.49
CA VAL A 149 21.15 -4.85 -9.25
C VAL A 149 22.60 -5.32 -9.47
N ARG A 150 22.81 -6.62 -9.76
CA ARG A 150 24.13 -7.24 -9.97
C ARG A 150 24.50 -7.50 -11.43
N LYS A 151 23.81 -6.87 -12.38
CA LYS A 151 24.25 -6.85 -13.79
C LYS A 151 24.82 -5.49 -14.12
#